data_AF-A0A6G0WAP4-F1
#
_entry.id   AF-A0A6G0WAP4-F1
#
_cell.length_a   1.000
_cell.length_b   1.000
_cell.length_c   1.000
_cell.angle_alpha   90.00
_cell.angle_beta   90.00
_cell.angle_gamma   90.00
#
_symmetry.space_group_name_H-M   'P 1'
#
loop_
_entity.id
_entity.type
_entity.pdbx_description
1 polymer ?
#
loop_
_entity_poly.entity_id
_entity_poly.type
_entity_poly.pdbx_seq_one_letter_code
_entity_poly.pdbx_strand_id
1 'polypeptide(L)'
;MTTNVPVTDDDNAHRFTRDAYDRHVSNIVHRRLNPNSLYNEVTLIEELTLYDIFRQPRALVSTTIDVPPTLLQAELQCPVCLGIIRNATVIKACLHRFCEKCLKECMRTGIKECPSCRVQIGPKRSSLGRDETFDRLVATIFPDLERFEADEDERIATANTPRRSKQVRPPDNQDGAAKRSKTESRDPNFTQ
;
A
#
# COMPACT_ATOMS: atom_id res chain seq x y z
N MET A 1 15.49 35.63 6.35
CA MET A 1 14.28 36.26 5.78
C MET A 1 13.91 35.45 4.54
N THR A 2 12.98 34.52 4.69
CA THR A 2 12.51 33.64 3.61
C THR A 2 11.56 34.43 2.72
N THR A 3 12.04 34.85 1.56
CA THR A 3 11.21 35.50 0.55
C THR A 3 10.34 34.44 -0.11
N ASN A 4 9.07 34.38 0.26
CA ASN A 4 8.04 33.69 -0.50
C ASN A 4 7.96 34.36 -1.87
N VAL A 5 8.44 33.67 -2.91
CA VAL A 5 8.15 34.04 -4.29
C VAL A 5 6.72 33.59 -4.58
N PRO A 6 5.80 34.51 -4.92
CA PRO A 6 4.45 34.12 -5.29
C PRO A 6 4.53 33.34 -6.60
N VAL A 7 4.12 32.07 -6.57
CA VAL A 7 3.92 31.27 -7.79
C VAL A 7 2.76 31.92 -8.54
N THR A 8 3.06 32.74 -9.54
CA THR A 8 2.05 33.29 -10.43
C THR A 8 1.53 32.18 -11.35
N ASP A 9 0.22 32.15 -11.59
CA ASP A 9 -0.46 31.17 -12.47
C ASP A 9 0.11 31.13 -13.92
N ASP A 10 0.95 32.08 -14.29
CA ASP A 10 1.63 32.19 -15.59
C ASP A 10 2.77 31.17 -15.81
N ASP A 11 3.21 30.45 -14.78
CA ASP A 11 4.26 29.42 -14.92
C ASP A 11 3.73 28.04 -15.35
N ASN A 12 2.40 27.89 -15.51
CA ASN A 12 1.83 26.63 -15.99
C ASN A 12 1.86 26.57 -17.52
N ALA A 13 3.00 26.15 -18.08
CA ALA A 13 3.22 25.90 -19.51
C ALA A 13 2.26 24.86 -20.14
N HIS A 14 1.35 24.27 -19.35
CA HIS A 14 0.42 23.22 -19.73
C HIS A 14 -1.06 23.64 -19.61
N ARG A 15 -1.34 24.95 -19.67
CA ARG A 15 -2.70 25.49 -19.59
C ARG A 15 -3.53 25.03 -20.79
N PHE A 16 -4.40 24.04 -20.59
CA PHE A 16 -5.49 23.75 -21.52
C PHE A 16 -6.52 24.88 -21.40
N THR A 17 -6.29 25.95 -22.15
CA THR A 17 -7.09 27.17 -22.08
C THR A 17 -8.50 26.93 -22.62
N ARG A 18 -9.47 27.72 -22.14
CA ARG A 18 -10.83 27.69 -22.65
C ARG A 18 -10.88 27.93 -24.17
N ASP A 19 -10.06 28.85 -24.67
CA ASP A 19 -9.95 29.15 -26.10
C ASP A 19 -9.37 27.96 -26.91
N ALA A 20 -8.46 27.19 -26.32
CA ALA A 20 -8.00 25.95 -26.95
C ALA A 20 -9.14 24.93 -26.99
N TYR A 21 -9.86 24.73 -25.90
CA TYR A 21 -11.04 23.84 -25.86
C TYR A 21 -12.08 24.24 -26.92
N ASP A 22 -12.45 25.52 -27.00
CA ASP A 22 -13.47 26.00 -27.94
C ASP A 22 -13.05 25.81 -29.41
N ARG A 23 -11.75 25.92 -29.73
CA ARG A 23 -11.19 25.56 -31.06
C ARG A 23 -11.26 24.05 -31.36
N HIS A 24 -11.00 23.20 -30.37
CA HIS A 24 -11.13 21.75 -30.58
C HIS A 24 -12.59 21.34 -30.78
N VAL A 25 -13.52 22.05 -30.12
CA VAL A 25 -14.96 21.78 -30.17
C VAL A 25 -15.66 22.38 -31.39
N SER A 26 -15.14 23.48 -31.95
CA SER A 26 -15.78 24.21 -33.05
C SER A 26 -16.12 23.33 -34.26
N ASN A 27 -15.27 22.34 -34.57
CA ASN A 27 -15.40 21.47 -35.74
C ASN A 27 -15.99 20.07 -35.42
N ILE A 28 -16.37 19.81 -34.16
CA ILE A 28 -16.99 18.54 -33.77
C ILE A 28 -18.46 18.56 -34.19
N VAL A 29 -18.79 17.75 -35.19
CA VAL A 29 -20.14 17.66 -35.80
C VAL A 29 -21.12 16.87 -34.92
N HIS A 30 -20.63 15.97 -34.07
CA HIS A 30 -21.43 15.15 -33.16
C HIS A 30 -20.98 15.38 -31.72
N ARG A 31 -21.44 16.49 -31.14
CA ARG A 31 -21.14 16.87 -29.77
C ARG A 31 -21.98 16.05 -28.80
N ARG A 32 -21.45 14.92 -28.34
CA ARG A 32 -21.98 14.24 -27.15
C ARG A 32 -21.47 14.98 -25.92
N LEU A 33 -22.36 15.28 -24.97
CA LEU A 33 -21.97 15.86 -23.69
C LEU A 33 -21.53 14.75 -22.74
N ASN A 34 -20.52 15.01 -21.92
CA ASN A 34 -20.06 14.09 -20.89
C ASN A 34 -21.15 13.97 -19.80
N PRO A 35 -21.78 12.80 -19.61
CA PRO A 35 -22.79 12.64 -18.56
C PRO A 35 -22.22 12.74 -17.14
N ASN A 36 -20.91 12.55 -16.98
CA ASN A 36 -20.21 12.57 -15.68
C ASN A 36 -19.61 13.94 -15.35
N SER A 37 -19.69 14.92 -16.25
CA SER A 37 -19.17 16.27 -16.01
C SER A 37 -20.28 17.17 -15.46
N LEU A 38 -19.95 17.97 -14.44
CA LEU A 38 -20.83 19.03 -13.91
C LEU A 38 -20.92 20.25 -14.86
N TYR A 39 -20.13 20.24 -15.94
CA TYR A 39 -20.06 21.31 -16.93
C TYR A 39 -20.45 20.78 -18.31
N ASN A 40 -20.87 21.69 -19.22
CA ASN A 40 -21.19 21.35 -20.62
C ASN A 40 -19.90 21.02 -21.41
N GLU A 41 -19.39 19.83 -21.15
CA GLU A 41 -18.17 19.31 -21.74
C GLU A 41 -18.46 18.35 -22.88
N VAL A 42 -17.89 18.60 -24.05
CA VAL A 42 -18.01 17.72 -25.21
C VAL A 42 -17.06 16.54 -25.05
N THR A 43 -17.55 15.35 -25.35
CA THR A 43 -16.80 14.09 -25.26
C THR A 43 -16.67 13.49 -26.66
N LEU A 44 -15.44 13.22 -27.09
CA LEU A 44 -15.17 12.54 -28.36
C LEU A 44 -15.12 11.02 -28.19
N ILE A 45 -14.61 10.56 -27.05
CA ILE A 45 -14.46 9.15 -26.69
C ILE A 45 -15.10 9.00 -25.31
N GLU A 46 -15.99 8.02 -25.16
CA GLU A 46 -16.66 7.73 -23.89
C GLU A 46 -15.63 7.57 -22.76
N GLU A 47 -15.89 8.22 -21.61
CA GLU A 47 -15.01 8.31 -20.44
C GLU A 47 -13.76 9.19 -20.56
N LEU A 48 -13.47 9.81 -21.71
CA LEU A 48 -12.34 10.74 -21.84
C LEU A 48 -12.79 12.17 -22.08
N THR A 49 -12.27 13.09 -21.26
CA THR A 49 -12.46 14.53 -21.48
C THR A 49 -11.64 15.01 -22.67
N LEU A 50 -12.01 16.16 -23.24
CA LEU A 50 -11.18 16.80 -24.28
C LEU A 50 -9.81 17.22 -23.72
N TYR A 51 -9.75 17.56 -22.44
CA TYR A 51 -8.48 17.78 -21.76
C TYR A 51 -7.60 16.52 -21.79
N ASP A 52 -8.14 15.35 -21.46
CA ASP A 52 -7.37 14.10 -21.43
C ASP A 52 -6.80 13.72 -22.81
N ILE A 53 -7.56 14.00 -23.87
CA ILE A 53 -7.16 13.69 -25.26
C ILE A 53 -6.08 14.65 -25.76
N PHE A 54 -6.20 15.94 -25.43
CA PHE A 54 -5.40 17.00 -26.07
C PHE A 54 -4.37 17.65 -25.14
N ARG A 55 -4.28 17.23 -23.87
CA ARG A 55 -3.23 17.72 -22.97
C ARG A 55 -1.85 17.34 -23.51
N GLN A 56 -0.94 18.30 -23.50
CA GLN A 56 0.46 18.03 -23.85
C GLN A 56 1.14 17.26 -22.70
N PRO A 57 2.10 16.36 -23.01
CA PRO A 57 2.96 15.77 -21.99
C PRO A 57 3.60 16.86 -21.13
N ARG A 58 3.62 16.67 -19.81
CA ARG A 58 4.32 17.59 -18.92
C ARG A 58 5.80 17.62 -19.32
N ALA A 59 6.36 18.82 -19.45
CA ALA A 59 7.78 18.96 -19.71
C ALA A 59 8.54 18.37 -18.53
N LEU A 60 9.62 17.63 -18.80
CA LEU A 60 10.48 17.13 -17.74
C LEU A 60 11.16 18.33 -17.08
N VAL A 61 10.74 18.65 -15.86
CA VAL A 61 11.44 19.62 -15.03
C VAL A 61 12.71 18.95 -14.50
N SER A 62 13.88 19.55 -14.73
CA SER A 62 15.18 18.99 -14.31
C SER A 62 15.46 19.16 -12.81
N THR A 63 14.50 19.68 -12.06
CA THR A 63 14.61 19.87 -10.62
C THR A 63 14.62 18.52 -9.93
N THR A 64 15.71 18.21 -9.22
CA THR A 64 15.79 17.04 -8.36
C THR A 64 14.90 17.24 -7.15
N ILE A 65 14.03 16.26 -6.87
CA ILE A 65 13.19 16.23 -5.67
C ILE A 65 13.77 15.15 -4.76
N ASP A 66 14.03 15.51 -3.51
CA ASP A 66 14.42 14.53 -2.49
C ASP A 66 13.15 13.97 -1.84
N VAL A 67 12.97 12.65 -1.91
CA VAL A 67 11.81 11.95 -1.39
C VAL A 67 12.30 10.88 -0.42
N PRO A 68 12.00 10.98 0.89
CA PRO A 68 12.41 9.95 1.83
C PRO A 68 11.72 8.63 1.47
N PRO A 69 12.46 7.49 1.43
CA PRO A 69 11.90 6.20 1.02
C PRO A 69 10.69 5.74 1.86
N THR A 70 10.58 6.21 3.10
CA THR A 70 9.45 5.93 4.00
C THR A 70 8.10 6.40 3.44
N LEU A 71 8.08 7.43 2.59
CA LEU A 71 6.84 7.90 1.96
C LEU A 71 6.32 6.95 0.88
N LEU A 72 7.18 6.08 0.35
CA LEU A 72 6.85 5.10 -0.70
C LEU A 72 6.65 3.69 -0.11
N GLN A 73 6.75 3.56 1.21
CA GLN A 73 6.77 2.26 1.86
C GLN A 73 5.45 1.51 1.65
N ALA A 74 4.30 2.20 1.70
CA ALA A 74 2.99 1.58 1.53
C ALA A 74 2.80 0.96 0.13
N GLU A 75 3.40 1.55 -0.90
CA GLU A 75 3.32 1.12 -2.29
C GLU A 75 4.29 -0.03 -2.61
N LEU A 76 5.35 -0.16 -1.80
CA LEU A 76 6.46 -1.11 -2.02
C LEU A 76 6.44 -2.30 -1.04
N GLN A 77 5.54 -2.27 -0.07
CA GLN A 77 5.41 -3.30 0.97
C GLN A 77 4.53 -4.47 0.52
N CYS A 78 4.95 -5.69 0.87
CA CYS A 78 4.19 -6.90 0.62
C CYS A 78 3.09 -7.06 1.67
N PRO A 79 1.81 -7.20 1.30
CA PRO A 79 0.72 -7.35 2.25
C PRO A 79 0.75 -8.65 3.08
N VAL A 80 1.62 -9.60 2.74
CA VAL A 80 1.73 -10.90 3.41
C VAL A 80 2.84 -10.91 4.45
N CYS A 81 4.07 -10.55 4.08
CA CYS A 81 5.20 -10.52 5.01
C CYS A 81 5.45 -9.17 5.65
N LEU A 82 4.75 -8.11 5.22
CA LEU A 82 4.90 -6.73 5.69
C LEU A 82 6.31 -6.13 5.50
N GLY A 83 7.22 -6.83 4.82
CA GLY A 83 8.50 -6.30 4.34
C GLY A 83 8.41 -5.74 2.92
N ILE A 84 9.51 -5.20 2.40
CA ILE A 84 9.56 -4.72 1.01
C ILE A 84 9.45 -5.91 0.04
N ILE A 85 8.69 -5.73 -1.04
CA ILE A 85 8.45 -6.79 -2.03
C ILE A 85 9.76 -7.22 -2.70
N ARG A 86 10.01 -8.54 -2.70
CA ARG A 86 11.15 -9.18 -3.37
C ARG A 86 10.68 -10.16 -4.44
N ASN A 87 11.28 -10.09 -5.64
CA ASN A 87 10.86 -10.89 -6.80
C ASN A 87 9.35 -10.75 -7.01
N ALA A 88 8.93 -9.53 -7.34
CA ALA A 88 7.53 -9.16 -7.42
C ALA A 88 6.76 -10.10 -8.35
N THR A 89 5.73 -10.74 -7.79
CA THR A 89 4.77 -11.56 -8.53
C THR A 89 3.40 -10.91 -8.46
N VAL A 90 2.77 -10.78 -9.61
CA VAL A 90 1.51 -10.06 -9.80
C VAL A 90 0.42 -11.03 -10.19
N ILE A 91 -0.74 -10.88 -9.56
CA ILE A 91 -1.97 -11.58 -9.98
C ILE A 91 -2.60 -10.76 -11.10
N LYS A 92 -2.59 -11.27 -12.34
CA LYS A 92 -3.00 -10.47 -13.52
C LYS A 92 -4.46 -10.04 -13.50
N ALA A 93 -5.32 -10.77 -12.78
CA ALA A 93 -6.74 -10.44 -12.68
C ALA A 93 -7.01 -9.17 -11.86
N CYS A 94 -6.14 -8.81 -10.91
CA CYS A 94 -6.36 -7.68 -10.00
C CYS A 94 -5.13 -6.78 -9.78
N LEU A 95 -4.00 -7.10 -10.41
CA LEU A 95 -2.74 -6.35 -10.39
C LEU A 95 -2.11 -6.11 -9.00
N HIS A 96 -2.55 -6.82 -7.96
CA HIS A 96 -1.88 -6.82 -6.66
C HIS A 96 -0.52 -7.54 -6.74
N ARG A 97 0.47 -6.97 -6.06
CA ARG A 97 1.87 -7.42 -6.05
C ARG A 97 2.23 -8.06 -4.70
N PHE A 98 3.02 -9.11 -4.76
CA PHE A 98 3.51 -9.84 -3.59
C PHE A 98 4.94 -10.32 -3.84
N CYS A 99 5.66 -10.68 -2.77
CA CYS A 99 6.87 -11.48 -2.93
C CYS A 99 6.52 -12.83 -3.56
N GLU A 100 7.36 -13.33 -4.46
CA GLU A 100 7.15 -14.64 -5.09
C GLU A 100 6.95 -15.76 -4.07
N LYS A 101 7.79 -15.79 -3.03
CA LYS A 101 7.71 -16.79 -1.95
C LYS A 101 6.39 -16.68 -1.17
N CYS A 102 5.99 -15.46 -0.82
CA CYS A 102 4.78 -15.20 -0.04
C CYS A 102 3.52 -15.65 -0.79
N LEU A 103 3.38 -15.27 -2.06
CA LEU A 103 2.20 -15.66 -2.84
C LEU A 103 2.16 -17.17 -3.07
N LYS A 104 3.30 -17.81 -3.37
CA LYS A 104 3.38 -19.27 -3.53
C LYS A 104 2.97 -19.99 -2.25
N GLU A 105 3.42 -19.53 -1.09
CA GLU A 105 3.07 -20.15 0.20
C GLU A 105 1.58 -19.98 0.51
N CYS A 106 1.02 -18.78 0.30
CA CYS A 106 -0.43 -18.56 0.43
C CYS A 106 -1.22 -19.53 -0.47
N MET A 107 -0.82 -19.70 -1.72
CA MET A 107 -1.49 -20.61 -2.65
C MET A 107 -1.35 -22.09 -2.29
N ARG A 108 -0.33 -22.47 -1.50
CA ARG A 108 -0.11 -23.86 -1.05
C ARG A 108 -1.14 -24.30 0.00
N THR A 109 -1.74 -23.34 0.72
CA THR A 109 -2.80 -23.60 1.71
C THR A 109 -4.10 -24.14 1.11
N GLY A 110 -4.23 -24.14 -0.23
CA GLY A 110 -5.42 -24.57 -0.96
C GLY A 110 -6.34 -23.43 -1.37
N ILE A 111 -6.20 -22.25 -0.76
CA ILE A 111 -6.98 -21.06 -1.11
C ILE A 111 -6.38 -20.43 -2.38
N LYS A 112 -7.19 -20.31 -3.44
CA LYS A 112 -6.80 -19.72 -4.73
C LYS A 112 -7.37 -18.32 -4.91
N GLU A 113 -7.18 -17.49 -3.89
CA GLU A 113 -7.67 -16.11 -3.86
C GLU A 113 -6.52 -15.14 -3.63
N CYS A 114 -6.65 -13.93 -4.15
CA CYS A 114 -5.73 -12.84 -3.85
C CYS A 114 -5.74 -12.52 -2.35
N PRO A 115 -4.59 -12.53 -1.64
CA PRO A 115 -4.53 -12.17 -0.22
C PRO A 115 -5.06 -10.76 0.11
N SER A 116 -4.97 -9.82 -0.83
CA SER A 116 -5.40 -8.43 -0.63
C SER A 116 -6.88 -8.18 -0.92
N CYS A 117 -7.41 -8.72 -2.01
CA CYS A 117 -8.76 -8.38 -2.49
C CYS A 117 -9.69 -9.58 -2.70
N ARG A 118 -9.22 -10.80 -2.42
CA ARG A 118 -9.98 -12.06 -2.53
C ARG A 118 -10.50 -12.42 -3.93
N VAL A 119 -10.09 -11.69 -4.96
CA VAL A 119 -10.34 -12.08 -6.36
C VAL A 119 -9.74 -13.48 -6.62
N GLN A 120 -10.53 -14.35 -7.27
CA GLN A 120 -10.11 -15.71 -7.61
C GLN A 120 -8.93 -15.70 -8.58
N ILE A 121 -7.91 -16.49 -8.26
CA ILE A 121 -6.73 -16.69 -9.09
C ILE A 121 -7.02 -17.86 -10.04
N GLY A 122 -6.99 -17.59 -11.34
CA GLY A 122 -7.21 -18.63 -12.34
C GLY A 122 -6.23 -19.80 -12.22
N PRO A 123 -6.64 -21.04 -12.55
CA PRO A 123 -5.86 -22.26 -12.31
C PRO A 123 -4.61 -22.38 -13.18
N LYS A 124 -4.52 -21.61 -14.28
CA LYS A 124 -3.39 -21.63 -15.21
C LYS A 124 -2.23 -20.84 -14.63
N ARG A 125 -0.99 -21.31 -14.84
CA ARG A 125 0.23 -20.58 -14.45
C ARG A 125 0.28 -19.15 -15.05
N SER A 126 -0.37 -18.93 -16.19
CA SER A 126 -0.45 -17.63 -16.84
C SER A 126 -1.24 -16.56 -16.07
N SER A 127 -2.00 -16.94 -15.02
CA SER A 127 -2.71 -16.00 -14.14
C SER A 127 -1.76 -15.18 -13.27
N LEU A 128 -0.52 -15.64 -13.12
CA LEU A 128 0.56 -14.95 -12.42
C LEU A 128 1.58 -14.42 -13.43
N GLY A 129 2.26 -13.33 -13.08
CA GLY A 129 3.38 -12.78 -13.85
C GLY A 129 4.45 -12.20 -12.93
N ARG A 130 5.72 -12.37 -13.31
CA ARG A 130 6.83 -11.66 -12.66
C ARG A 130 6.86 -10.21 -13.14
N ASP A 131 7.10 -9.26 -12.25
CA ASP A 131 7.21 -7.84 -12.56
C ASP A 131 8.65 -7.35 -12.33
N GLU A 132 9.53 -7.66 -13.28
CA GLU A 132 10.96 -7.30 -13.21
C GLU A 132 11.18 -5.78 -13.27
N THR A 133 10.23 -5.04 -13.85
CA THR A 133 10.28 -3.58 -13.87
C THR A 133 10.07 -3.03 -12.47
N PHE A 134 9.13 -3.60 -11.71
CA PHE A 134 8.94 -3.26 -10.31
C PHE A 134 10.16 -3.65 -9.46
N ASP A 135 10.76 -4.83 -9.69
CA ASP A 135 12.00 -5.21 -8.99
C ASP A 135 13.14 -4.21 -9.24
N ARG A 136 13.31 -3.72 -10.48
CA ARG A 136 14.30 -2.66 -10.79
C ARG A 136 13.98 -1.34 -10.10
N LEU A 137 12.70 -0.99 -9.99
CA LEU A 137 12.27 0.22 -9.27
C LEU A 137 12.62 0.11 -7.78
N VAL A 138 12.29 -1.02 -7.14
CA VAL A 138 12.64 -1.28 -5.74
C VAL A 138 14.15 -1.19 -5.52
N ALA A 139 14.97 -1.80 -6.39
CA ALA A 139 16.43 -1.73 -6.29
C ALA A 139 16.99 -0.30 -6.48
N THR A 140 16.27 0.56 -7.18
CA THR A 140 16.67 1.97 -7.36
C THR A 140 16.35 2.79 -6.12
N ILE A 141 15.22 2.51 -5.46
CA ILE A 141 14.77 3.24 -4.25
C ILE A 141 15.51 2.72 -3.00
N PHE A 142 15.74 1.42 -2.93
CA PHE A 142 16.44 0.73 -1.83
C PHE A 142 17.64 -0.06 -2.37
N PRO A 143 18.79 0.59 -2.61
CA PRO A 143 19.99 -0.09 -3.12
C PRO A 143 20.53 -1.17 -2.16
N ASP A 144 20.37 -0.94 -0.85
CA ASP A 144 20.73 -1.87 0.21
C ASP A 144 19.48 -2.17 1.07
N LEU A 145 18.68 -3.10 0.56
CA LEU A 145 17.41 -3.48 1.20
C LEU A 145 17.62 -4.22 2.53
N GLU A 146 18.71 -4.99 2.64
CA GLU A 146 19.02 -5.79 3.82
C GLU A 146 19.33 -4.89 5.02
N ARG A 147 20.14 -3.85 4.79
CA ARG A 147 20.40 -2.84 5.82
C ARG A 147 19.13 -2.09 6.23
N PHE A 148 18.31 -1.68 5.26
CA PHE A 148 17.08 -0.95 5.55
C PHE A 148 16.12 -1.76 6.44
N GLU A 149 15.91 -3.04 6.13
CA GLU A 149 15.04 -3.90 6.94
C GLU A 149 15.64 -4.19 8.33
N ALA A 150 16.95 -4.35 8.46
CA ALA A 150 17.61 -4.54 9.75
C ALA A 150 17.46 -3.32 10.67
N ASP A 151 17.64 -2.11 10.12
CA ASP A 151 17.45 -0.86 10.87
C ASP A 151 15.99 -0.72 11.33
N GLU A 152 15.01 -1.08 10.49
CA GLU A 152 13.59 -1.09 10.85
C GLU A 152 13.28 -2.12 11.94
N ASP A 153 13.82 -3.33 11.86
CA ASP A 153 13.65 -4.38 12.87
C ASP A 153 14.22 -3.95 14.24
N GLU A 154 15.38 -3.29 14.26
CA GLU A 154 15.97 -2.73 15.48
C GLU A 154 15.06 -1.64 16.10
N ARG A 155 14.49 -0.78 15.27
CA ARG A 155 13.53 0.25 15.71
C ARG A 155 12.26 -0.36 16.29
N ILE A 156 11.73 -1.41 15.67
CA ILE A 156 10.56 -2.13 16.17
C ILE A 156 10.90 -2.82 17.51
N ALA A 157 12.06 -3.47 17.61
CA ALA A 157 12.51 -4.14 18.82
C ALA A 157 12.65 -3.16 20.00
N THR A 158 13.26 -2.00 19.78
CA THR A 158 13.40 -0.95 20.79
C THR A 158 12.06 -0.39 21.22
N ALA A 159 11.12 -0.14 20.29
CA ALA A 159 9.77 0.33 20.60
C ALA A 159 8.93 -0.70 21.38
N ASN A 160 9.10 -1.99 21.09
CA ASN A 160 8.41 -3.08 21.76
C ASN A 160 9.03 -3.48 23.11
N THR A 161 10.13 -2.84 23.54
CA THR A 161 10.65 -3.08 24.89
C THR A 161 9.58 -2.70 25.92
N PRO A 162 9.15 -3.63 26.78
CA PRO A 162 8.10 -3.35 27.73
C PRO A 162 8.59 -2.24 28.66
N ARG A 163 7.89 -1.10 28.67
CA ARG A 163 8.05 -0.09 29.72
C ARG A 163 7.71 -0.78 31.02
N ARG A 164 8.74 -1.20 31.76
CA ARG A 164 8.60 -1.82 33.08
C ARG A 164 7.84 -0.83 33.97
N SER A 165 6.54 -1.02 34.10
CA SER A 165 5.75 -0.32 35.10
C SER A 165 6.44 -0.60 36.43
N LYS A 166 6.83 0.45 37.15
CA LYS A 166 7.38 0.34 38.50
C LYS A 166 6.25 -0.15 39.42
N GLN A 167 5.86 -1.42 39.32
CA GLN A 167 5.18 -2.10 40.40
C GLN A 167 6.25 -2.34 41.47
N VAL A 168 6.24 -1.47 42.48
CA VAL A 168 6.87 -1.71 43.77
C VAL A 168 6.34 -3.06 44.25
N ARG A 169 7.18 -4.10 44.22
CA ARG A 169 6.83 -5.37 44.85
C ARG A 169 6.83 -5.13 46.36
N PRO A 170 5.73 -5.42 47.08
CA PRO A 170 5.76 -5.38 48.53
C PRO A 170 6.71 -6.48 49.03
N PRO A 171 7.40 -6.28 50.16
CA PRO A 171 8.40 -7.22 50.66
C PRO A 171 7.73 -8.55 51.06
N ASP A 172 8.35 -9.65 50.63
CA ASP A 172 7.95 -11.02 50.96
C ASP A 172 7.98 -11.23 52.49
N ASN A 173 6.82 -11.55 53.07
CA ASN A 173 6.73 -12.00 54.45
C ASN A 173 6.81 -13.54 54.47
N GLN A 174 7.99 -14.07 54.77
CA GLN A 174 8.18 -15.49 55.03
C GLN A 174 7.74 -15.77 56.46
N ASP A 175 6.63 -16.50 56.65
CA ASP A 175 6.39 -17.28 57.85
C ASP A 175 5.34 -18.38 57.59
N GLY A 176 5.69 -19.61 57.96
CA GLY A 176 4.72 -20.57 58.52
C GLY A 176 4.11 -21.62 57.59
N ALA A 177 4.76 -22.78 57.51
CA ALA A 177 4.20 -24.02 57.00
C ALA A 177 3.03 -24.56 57.86
N ALA A 178 1.99 -25.09 57.22
CA ALA A 178 1.16 -26.17 57.80
C ALA A 178 0.51 -27.01 56.69
N LYS A 179 1.01 -28.25 56.55
CA LYS A 179 0.44 -29.33 55.73
C LYS A 179 -0.90 -29.77 56.30
N ARG A 180 -1.94 -29.95 55.48
CA ARG A 180 -3.04 -30.90 55.75
C ARG A 180 -3.43 -31.68 54.51
N SER A 181 -3.68 -32.95 54.77
CA SER A 181 -3.77 -34.12 53.90
C SER A 181 -5.11 -34.27 53.17
N LYS A 182 -5.04 -34.94 52.01
CA LYS A 182 -6.15 -35.54 51.24
C LYS A 182 -7.08 -36.39 52.12
N THR A 183 -8.38 -36.27 51.90
CA THR A 183 -9.35 -37.38 51.99
C THR A 183 -10.42 -37.18 50.91
N GLU A 184 -10.57 -38.19 50.06
CA GLU A 184 -11.66 -38.39 49.11
C GLU A 184 -12.95 -38.78 49.84
N SER A 185 -14.10 -38.28 49.38
CA SER A 185 -15.38 -38.99 49.48
C SER A 185 -16.46 -38.36 48.60
N ARG A 186 -16.77 -39.06 47.50
CA ARG A 186 -18.08 -39.36 46.87
C ARG A 186 -19.16 -38.26 46.70
N ASP A 187 -19.48 -38.04 45.41
CA ASP A 187 -20.75 -37.65 44.77
C ASP A 187 -22.03 -38.21 45.45
N PRO A 188 -23.22 -37.56 45.34
CA PRO A 188 -23.95 -37.48 44.06
C PRO A 188 -24.80 -36.22 43.78
N ASN A 189 -24.80 -35.85 42.49
CA ASN A 189 -25.95 -35.55 41.62
C ASN A 189 -26.96 -34.45 42.05
N PHE A 190 -27.09 -33.40 41.23
CA PHE A 190 -28.37 -32.68 41.10
C PHE A 190 -28.54 -32.11 39.68
N THR A 191 -29.47 -32.73 38.95
CA THR A 191 -30.06 -32.24 37.70
C THR A 191 -31.19 -31.25 38.02
N GLN A 192 -31.23 -30.13 37.30
CA GLN A 192 -32.38 -29.71 36.48
C GLN A 192 -31.95 -28.57 35.55
#